data_AF-A0A5E6NQT4-F1
#
_entry.id   AF-A0A5E6NQT4-F1
#
_cell.length_a   1.000
_cell.length_b   1.000
_cell.length_c   1.000
_cell.angle_alpha   90.00
_cell.angle_beta   90.00
_cell.angle_gamma   90.00
#
_symmetry.space_group_name_H-M   'P 1'
#
loop_
_entity.id
_entity.type
_entity.pdbx_description
1 polymer ?
#
loop_
_entity_poly.entity_id
_entity_poly.type
_entity_poly.pdbx_seq_one_letter_code
_entity_poly.pdbx_strand_id
1 'polypeptide(L)' 'MSGAGGYGVSVFGLEIIAAQFDLITKEAIPHNAQLAGFMHETHEIAGWTIIVAISLHIAGAIKHHFIDKDNTLRRMLGKN' A
#
# COMPACT_ATOMS: atom_id res chain seq x y z
N MET A 1 -4.75 9.85 0.09
CA MET A 1 -5.33 10.72 -0.96
C MET A 1 -5.47 9.89 -2.23
N SER A 2 -6.67 9.70 -2.74
CA SER A 2 -6.91 8.93 -3.96
C SER A 2 -7.97 9.61 -4.83
N GLY A 3 -7.95 9.33 -6.13
CA GLY A 3 -8.97 9.86 -7.05
C GLY A 3 -10.40 9.56 -6.61
N ALA A 4 -10.64 8.32 -6.17
CA ALA A 4 -11.94 7.89 -5.66
C ALA A 4 -12.39 8.63 -4.39
N GLY A 5 -11.43 9.17 -3.61
CA GLY A 5 -11.68 10.00 -2.44
C GLY A 5 -12.03 11.46 -2.75
N GLY A 6 -12.23 11.83 -4.02
CA GLY A 6 -12.57 13.20 -4.43
C GLY A 6 -11.38 14.04 -4.86
N TYR A 7 -10.16 13.48 -4.84
CA TYR A 7 -8.97 14.17 -5.32
C TYR A 7 -8.87 14.10 -6.85
N GLY A 8 -8.36 15.15 -7.48
CA GLY A 8 -8.15 15.14 -8.92
C GLY A 8 -7.07 14.14 -9.32
N VAL A 9 -7.24 13.51 -10.49
CA VAL A 9 -6.22 12.63 -11.09
C VAL A 9 -5.87 13.18 -12.47
N SER A 10 -4.58 13.45 -12.68
CA SER A 10 -4.04 13.89 -13.97
C SER A 10 -2.98 12.93 -14.49
N VAL A 11 -2.93 12.77 -15.81
CA VAL A 11 -1.94 11.95 -16.51
C VAL A 11 -1.29 12.82 -17.58
N PHE A 12 0.02 13.05 -17.44
CA PHE A 12 0.79 13.96 -18.31
C PHE A 12 0.21 15.38 -18.43
N GLY A 13 -0.39 15.88 -17.35
CA GLY A 13 -1.02 17.21 -17.32
C GLY A 13 -2.43 17.26 -17.91
N LEU A 14 -2.95 16.14 -18.46
CA LEU A 14 -4.35 16.00 -18.81
C LEU A 14 -5.14 15.55 -17.58
N GLU A 15 -6.10 16.36 -17.15
CA GLU A 15 -7.01 16.01 -16.06
C GLU A 15 -8.01 14.94 -16.54
N ILE A 16 -7.98 13.77 -15.89
CA ILE A 16 -8.84 12.63 -16.24
C ILE A 16 -10.01 12.52 -15.26
N ILE A 17 -9.77 12.87 -13.99
CA ILE A 17 -10.79 12.92 -12.94
C ILE A 17 -10.67 14.29 -12.28
N ALA A 18 -11.77 15.04 -12.32
CA ALA A 18 -11.83 16.34 -11.69
C ALA A 18 -11.93 16.23 -10.17
N ALA A 19 -11.18 17.08 -9.47
CA ALA A 19 -11.24 17.12 -8.03
C ALA A 19 -12.58 17.70 -7.58
N GLN A 20 -13.22 17.07 -6.60
CA GLN A 20 -14.46 17.54 -6.01
C GLN A 20 -14.18 17.94 -4.57
N PHE A 21 -14.15 19.25 -4.31
CA PHE A 21 -13.91 19.81 -2.99
C PHE A 21 -15.14 20.57 -2.49
N ASP A 22 -15.39 20.50 -1.19
CA ASP A 22 -16.36 21.40 -0.56
C ASP A 22 -15.83 22.83 -0.54
N LEU A 23 -16.71 23.80 -0.81
CA LEU A 23 -16.33 25.21 -0.92
C LEU A 23 -16.07 25.85 0.45
N ILE A 24 -16.60 25.27 1.52
CA ILE A 24 -16.51 25.81 2.88
C ILE A 24 -15.39 25.11 3.65
N THR A 25 -15.41 23.78 3.72
CA THR A 25 -14.39 23.02 4.47
C THR A 25 -13.09 22.83 3.69
N LYS A 26 -13.12 23.00 2.35
CA LYS A 26 -12.01 22.71 1.43
C LYS A 26 -11.55 21.25 1.48
N GLU A 27 -12.40 20.35 1.97
CA GLU A 27 -12.13 18.92 2.02
C GLU A 27 -12.64 18.22 0.74
N ALA A 28 -11.95 17.14 0.35
CA ALA A 28 -12.33 16.36 -0.81
C ALA A 28 -13.61 15.57 -0.51
N ILE A 29 -14.60 15.68 -1.39
CA ILE A 29 -15.85 14.94 -1.31
C ILE A 29 -15.71 13.68 -2.17
N PRO A 30 -15.80 12.48 -1.58
CA PRO A 30 -15.70 11.25 -2.34
C PRO A 30 -16.87 11.11 -3.32
N HIS A 31 -16.60 10.62 -4.53
CA HIS A 31 -17.66 10.33 -5.51
C HIS A 31 -18.64 9.25 -5.00
N ASN A 32 -18.15 8.34 -4.15
CA ASN A 32 -18.97 7.39 -3.40
C ASN A 32 -18.37 7.21 -1.99
N ALA A 33 -19.06 7.72 -0.98
CA ALA A 33 -18.58 7.71 0.40
C ALA A 33 -18.40 6.29 0.96
N GLN A 34 -19.28 5.36 0.60
CA GLN A 34 -19.25 3.99 1.12
C GLN A 34 -18.06 3.20 0.56
N LEU A 35 -17.82 3.34 -0.75
CA LEU A 35 -16.65 2.75 -1.40
C LEU A 35 -15.34 3.39 -0.93
N ALA A 36 -15.32 4.72 -0.78
CA ALA A 36 -14.13 5.44 -0.30
C ALA A 36 -13.73 5.01 1.11
N GLY A 37 -14.70 4.90 2.04
CA GLY A 37 -14.46 4.40 3.39
C GLY A 37 -13.94 2.96 3.40
N PHE A 38 -14.61 2.06 2.66
CA PHE A 38 -14.20 0.66 2.56
C PHE A 38 -12.78 0.50 2.02
N MET A 39 -12.42 1.24 0.97
CA MET A 39 -11.09 1.16 0.37
C MET A 39 -10.02 1.79 1.28
N HIS A 40 -10.37 2.83 2.04
CA HIS A 40 -9.45 3.43 3.01
C HIS A 40 -9.09 2.43 4.12
N GLU A 41 -10.10 1.81 4.74
CA GLU A 41 -9.92 0.81 5.79
C GLU A 41 -9.17 -0.42 5.25
N THR A 42 -9.56 -0.91 4.08
CA THR A 42 -8.88 -2.05 3.44
C THR A 42 -7.41 -1.75 3.18
N HIS A 43 -7.08 -0.55 2.70
CA HIS A 43 -5.69 -0.16 2.44
C HIS A 43 -4.87 -0.08 3.73
N GLU A 44 -5.45 0.41 4.82
CA GLU A 44 -4.80 0.45 6.13
C GLU A 44 -4.50 -0.97 6.65
N ILE A 45 -5.50 -1.85 6.65
CA ILE A 45 -5.36 -3.24 7.09
C ILE A 45 -4.36 -3.99 6.20
N ALA A 46 -4.43 -3.79 4.88
CA ALA A 46 -3.49 -4.39 3.93
C ALA A 46 -2.06 -3.93 4.19
N GLY A 47 -1.86 -2.63 4.48
CA GLY A 47 -0.56 -2.08 4.84
C GLY A 47 0.05 -2.79 6.06
N TRP A 48 -0.70 -2.88 7.15
CA TRP A 48 -0.27 -3.61 8.35
C TRP A 48 -0.01 -5.10 8.09
N THR A 49 -0.88 -5.74 7.30
CA THR A 49 -0.73 -7.15 6.93
C THR A 49 0.56 -7.40 6.17
N ILE A 50 0.91 -6.53 5.22
CA ILE A 50 2.15 -6.61 4.45
C ILE A 50 3.36 -6.40 5.36
N ILE A 51 3.32 -5.44 6.27
CA ILE A 51 4.40 -5.19 7.24
C ILE A 51 4.67 -6.44 8.08
N VAL A 52 3.62 -7.08 8.61
CA VAL A 52 3.74 -8.33 9.36
C VAL A 52 4.31 -9.45 8.49
N ALA A 53 3.80 -9.62 7.27
CA ALA A 53 4.27 -10.65 6.35
C ALA A 53 5.77 -10.48 5.99
N ILE A 54 6.20 -9.25 5.70
CA ILE A 54 7.61 -8.93 5.43
C ILE A 54 8.47 -9.19 6.67
N SER A 55 7.99 -8.79 7.85
CA SER A 55 8.72 -9.01 9.11
C SER A 55 8.93 -10.51 9.37
N LEU A 56 7.88 -11.32 9.18
CA LEU A 56 7.95 -12.78 9.29
C LEU A 56 8.87 -13.39 8.23
N HIS A 57 8.83 -12.88 6.99
CA HIS A 57 9.70 -13.32 5.92
C HIS A 57 11.18 -13.09 6.25
N ILE A 58 11.53 -11.88 6.72
CA ILE A 58 12.90 -11.54 7.13
C ILE A 58 13.33 -12.40 8.33
N ALA A 59 12.46 -12.55 9.33
CA ALA A 59 12.73 -13.40 10.49
C ALA A 59 12.98 -14.86 10.07
N GLY A 60 12.20 -15.37 9.11
CA GLY A 60 12.40 -16.70 8.52
C GLY A 60 13.77 -16.82 7.84
N ALA A 61 14.13 -15.86 6.98
CA ALA A 61 15.43 -15.86 6.30
C ALA A 61 16.61 -15.83 7.29
N ILE A 62 16.49 -15.05 8.37
CA ILE A 62 17.48 -14.99 9.47
C ILE A 62 17.53 -16.34 10.21
N LYS A 63 16.39 -16.94 10.58
CA LYS A 63 16.33 -18.25 11.21
C LYS A 63 17.06 -19.30 10.35
N HIS A 64 16.74 -19.35 9.06
CA HIS A 64 17.36 -20.28 8.12
C HIS A 64 18.88 -20.09 8.04
N HIS A 65 19.34 -18.84 8.06
CA HIS A 65 20.76 -18.54 7.97
C HIS A 65 21.55 -18.89 9.25
N PHE A 66 21.03 -18.56 10.43
CA PHE A 66 21.78 -18.69 11.68
C PHE A 66 21.50 -19.99 12.44
N ILE A 67 20.26 -20.48 12.44
CA ILE A 67 19.85 -21.68 13.19
C ILE A 67 19.93 -22.90 12.29
N ASP A 68 19.20 -22.88 11.17
CA ASP A 68 19.12 -24.03 10.27
C ASP A 68 20.42 -24.19 9.44
N LYS A 69 21.22 -23.12 9.35
CA LYS A 69 22.51 -23.03 8.63
C LYS A 69 22.43 -23.53 7.19
N ASP A 70 21.30 -23.27 6.53
CA ASP A 70 21.10 -23.67 5.15
C ASP A 70 21.52 -22.55 4.16
N ASN A 71 21.51 -22.89 2.87
CA ASN A 71 21.90 -21.98 1.80
C ASN A 71 20.74 -21.12 1.29
N THR A 72 19.60 -21.04 1.99
CA THR A 72 18.40 -20.32 1.51
C THR A 72 18.70 -18.85 1.23
N LEU A 73 19.36 -18.15 2.16
CA LEU A 73 19.74 -16.74 1.97
C LEU A 73 20.77 -16.57 0.83
N ARG A 74 21.75 -17.48 0.72
CA ARG A 74 22.76 -17.45 -0.34
C ARG A 74 22.14 -17.61 -1.73
N ARG A 75 21.15 -18.49 -1.86
CA ARG A 75 20.37 -18.70 -3.10
C ARG A 75 19.59 -17.45 -3.51
N MET A 76 19.01 -16.71 -2.55
CA MET A 76 18.36 -15.42 -2.84
C MET A 76 19.35 -14.37 -3.35
N LEU A 77 20.59 -14.40 -2.87
CA LEU A 77 21.68 -13.50 -3.29
C LEU A 77 22.36 -13.93 -4.60
N GLY A 78 21.88 -15.00 -5.26
CA GLY A 78 22.47 -15.52 -6.50
C GLY A 78 23.86 -16.15 -6.30
N LYS A 79 24.21 -16.54 -5.06
CA LYS A 79 25.47 -17.21 -4.73
C LYS A 79 25.15 -18.69 -4.46
N ASN A 80 25.68 -19.57 -5.30
CA ASN A 80 25.71 -21.01 -5.04
C ASN A 80 27.05 -21.36 -4.37
#